data_AF-A0A7Y7D894-F1
#
_entry.id   AF-A0A7Y7D894-F1
#
_cell.length_a   1.000
_cell.length_b   1.000
_cell.length_c   1.000
_cell.angle_alpha   90.00
_cell.angle_beta   90.00
_cell.angle_gamma   90.00
#
_symmetry.space_group_name_H-M   'P 1'
#
loop_
_entity.id
_entity.type
_entity.pdbx_description
1 polymer ?
#
loop_
_entity_poly.entity_id
_entity_poly.type
_entity_poly.pdbx_seq_one_letter_code
_entity_poly.pdbx_strand_id
1 'polypeptide(L)'
;MNLVCPPEVATPMVAAEADTILPQTRFLKDLAGTLSPEAAASGIARGLSRDRALIVPGFRAGAIAWISRHCPWLFGKSSELLLRWKF
;
A
#
# COMPACT_ATOMS: atom_id res chain seq x y z
N MET A 1 -21.41 -3.22 -6.31
CA MET A 1 -20.73 -1.92 -6.12
C MET A 1 -19.31 -2.25 -5.65
N ASN A 2 -18.29 -1.88 -6.42
CA ASN A 2 -16.92 -2.32 -6.19
C ASN A 2 -16.07 -1.13 -5.73
N LEU A 3 -15.43 -1.25 -4.57
CA LEU A 3 -14.54 -0.23 -4.00
C LEU A 3 -13.11 -0.53 -4.41
N VAL A 4 -12.43 0.47 -4.97
CA VAL A 4 -11.04 0.35 -5.41
C VAL A 4 -10.16 1.15 -4.46
N CYS A 5 -9.25 0.48 -3.76
CA CYS A 5 -8.26 1.11 -2.89
C CYS A 5 -6.86 0.80 -3.42
N PRO A 6 -6.36 1.59 -4.38
CA PRO A 6 -5.02 1.39 -4.91
C PRO A 6 -3.96 1.73 -3.84
N PRO A 7 -2.83 0.99 -3.81
CA PRO A 7 -1.66 1.40 -3.05
C PRO A 7 -0.99 2.59 -3.72
N GLU A 8 0.12 3.04 -3.17
CA GLU A 8 0.87 4.18 -3.71
C GLU A 8 1.30 3.91 -5.16
N VAL A 9 0.82 4.74 -6.08
CA VAL A 9 1.10 4.64 -7.51
C VAL A 9 2.21 5.63 -7.86
N ALA A 10 3.15 5.21 -8.70
CA ALA A 10 4.23 6.05 -9.22
C ALA A 10 3.65 7.17 -10.10
N THR A 11 3.26 8.27 -9.45
CA THR A 11 2.75 9.48 -10.07
C THR A 11 3.75 10.61 -9.85
N PRO A 12 3.78 11.64 -10.71
CA PRO A 12 4.66 12.79 -10.52
C PRO A 12 4.39 13.52 -9.19
N MET A 13 3.19 13.42 -8.64
CA MET A 13 2.85 13.92 -7.30
C MET A 13 3.64 13.19 -6.20
N VAL A 14 3.65 11.85 -6.22
CA VAL A 14 4.36 11.04 -5.23
C VAL A 14 5.87 11.27 -5.30
N ALA A 15 6.41 11.52 -6.50
CA ALA A 15 7.81 11.88 -6.67
C ALA A 15 8.17 13.22 -5.99
N ALA A 16 7.30 14.23 -6.10
CA ALA A 16 7.49 15.52 -5.43
C ALA A 16 7.33 15.43 -3.89
N GLU A 17 6.43 14.56 -3.41
CA GLU A 17 6.27 14.33 -1.96
C GLU A 17 7.47 13.64 -1.33
N ALA A 18 8.19 12.81 -2.09
CA ALA A 18 9.34 12.07 -1.58
C ALA A 18 10.38 13.03 -0.98
N ASP A 19 10.62 14.19 -1.60
CA ASP A 19 11.67 15.14 -1.19
C ASP A 19 11.39 15.85 0.14
N THR A 20 10.12 15.89 0.57
CA THR A 20 9.71 16.59 1.81
C THR A 20 9.43 15.62 2.97
N ILE A 21 9.40 14.31 2.71
CA ILE A 21 8.86 13.36 3.68
C ILE A 21 9.87 12.92 4.75
N LEU A 22 9.37 12.73 5.97
CA LEU A 22 10.14 12.17 7.07
C LEU A 22 10.66 10.78 6.71
N PRO A 23 11.91 10.44 7.07
CA PRO A 23 12.54 9.21 6.63
C PRO A 23 11.87 7.95 7.23
N GLN A 24 11.20 8.09 8.38
CA GLN A 24 10.34 7.09 8.99
C GLN A 24 9.12 6.76 8.11
N THR A 25 8.45 7.80 7.58
CA THR A 25 7.29 7.64 6.71
C THR A 25 7.68 7.12 5.33
N ARG A 26 8.83 7.56 4.80
CA ARG A 26 9.39 7.03 3.54
C ARG A 26 9.62 5.51 3.63
N PHE A 27 10.23 5.05 4.72
CA PHE A 27 10.48 3.63 4.94
C PHE A 27 9.19 2.79 4.98
N LEU A 28 8.15 3.27 5.67
CA LEU A 28 6.85 2.61 5.69
C LEU A 28 6.19 2.57 4.31
N LYS A 29 6.30 3.66 3.54
CA LYS A 29 5.80 3.74 2.16
C LYS A 29 6.53 2.77 1.23
N ASP A 30 7.87 2.67 1.34
CA ASP A 30 8.68 1.71 0.57
C ASP A 30 8.33 0.25 0.91
N LEU A 31 7.98 -0.01 2.18
CA LEU A 31 7.53 -1.32 2.67
C LEU A 31 6.16 -1.73 2.08
N ALA A 32 5.23 -0.78 1.98
CA ALA A 32 3.96 -1.00 1.30
C ALA A 32 4.14 -1.22 -0.21
N GLY A 33 5.18 -0.60 -0.78
CA GLY A 33 5.63 -0.75 -2.15
C GLY A 33 4.89 0.18 -3.11
N THR A 34 5.64 0.75 -4.05
CA THR A 34 5.09 1.59 -5.11
C THR A 34 4.72 0.74 -6.33
N LEU A 35 3.52 0.96 -6.87
CA LEU A 35 3.05 0.29 -8.08
C LEU A 35 3.21 1.22 -9.29
N SER A 36 3.54 0.66 -10.46
CA SER A 36 3.45 1.45 -11.71
C SER A 36 1.97 1.72 -12.05
N PRO A 37 1.65 2.82 -12.74
CA PRO A 37 0.27 3.14 -13.13
C PRO A 37 -0.36 2.05 -14.02
N GLU A 38 0.42 1.38 -14.88
CA GLU A 38 -0.03 0.28 -15.72
C GLU A 38 -0.36 -0.98 -14.89
N ALA A 39 0.49 -1.28 -13.90
CA ALA A 39 0.26 -2.37 -12.96
C ALA A 39 -0.99 -2.10 -12.09
N ALA A 40 -1.25 -0.83 -11.74
CA ALA A 40 -2.44 -0.44 -10.99
C ALA A 40 -3.69 -0.62 -11.84
N ALA A 41 -3.69 -0.09 -13.07
CA ALA A 41 -4.80 -0.20 -14.00
C ALA A 41 -5.15 -1.67 -14.32
N SER A 42 -4.16 -2.51 -14.60
CA SER A 42 -4.37 -3.94 -14.87
C SER A 42 -4.87 -4.71 -13.64
N GLY A 43 -4.38 -4.38 -12.44
CA GLY A 43 -4.87 -4.95 -11.19
C GLY A 43 -6.33 -4.60 -10.91
N ILE A 44 -6.72 -3.35 -11.20
CA ILE A 44 -8.10 -2.87 -11.05
C ILE A 44 -9.02 -3.57 -12.05
N ALA A 45 -8.63 -3.63 -13.33
CA ALA A 45 -9.40 -4.30 -14.38
C ALA A 45 -9.64 -5.79 -14.04
N ARG A 46 -8.61 -6.48 -13.53
CA ARG A 46 -8.70 -7.88 -13.11
C ARG A 46 -9.53 -8.09 -11.84
N GLY A 47 -9.56 -7.10 -10.95
CA GLY A 47 -10.43 -7.11 -9.77
C GLY A 47 -11.89 -6.91 -10.14
N LEU A 48 -12.14 -6.01 -11.10
CA LEU A 48 -13.48 -5.73 -11.63
C LEU A 48 -14.05 -6.93 -12.38
N SER A 49 -13.23 -7.62 -13.19
CA SER A 49 -13.64 -8.83 -13.91
C SER A 49 -13.95 -10.03 -12.99
N ARG A 50 -13.57 -9.96 -11.71
CA ARG A 50 -13.77 -11.02 -10.71
C ARG A 50 -14.89 -10.69 -9.71
N ASP A 51 -15.67 -9.65 -9.99
CA ASP A 51 -16.76 -9.14 -9.15
C ASP A 51 -16.38 -9.02 -7.65
N ARG A 52 -15.15 -8.56 -7.40
CA ARG A 52 -14.65 -8.35 -6.04
C ARG A 52 -15.26 -7.05 -5.50
N ALA A 53 -15.94 -7.13 -4.36
CA ALA A 53 -16.48 -5.96 -3.66
C ALA A 53 -15.39 -4.97 -3.20
N LEU A 54 -14.18 -5.45 -2.90
CA LEU A 54 -13.00 -4.63 -2.54
C LEU A 54 -11.79 -5.05 -3.39
N ILE A 55 -11.23 -4.10 -4.14
CA ILE A 55 -10.12 -4.31 -5.08
C ILE A 55 -8.91 -3.51 -4.58
N VAL A 56 -7.91 -4.23 -4.07
CA VAL A 56 -6.60 -3.68 -3.71
C VAL A 56 -5.58 -4.19 -4.73
N PRO A 57 -5.19 -3.37 -5.74
CA PRO A 57 -4.16 -3.76 -6.69
C PRO A 57 -2.79 -3.89 -6.00
N GLY A 58 -2.00 -4.88 -6.41
CA GLY A 58 -0.68 -5.17 -5.82
C GLY A 58 -0.69 -6.26 -4.73
N PHE A 59 0.15 -7.28 -4.90
CA PHE A 59 0.19 -8.44 -4.01
C PHE A 59 0.66 -8.09 -2.59
N ARG A 60 1.70 -7.26 -2.46
CA ARG A 60 2.25 -6.79 -1.17
C ARG A 60 1.25 -5.92 -0.42
N ALA A 61 0.67 -4.93 -1.09
CA ALA A 61 -0.35 -4.06 -0.52
C ALA A 61 -1.63 -4.83 -0.13
N GLY A 62 -2.06 -5.78 -0.97
CA GLY A 62 -3.17 -6.67 -0.65
C GLY A 62 -2.92 -7.54 0.58
N ALA A 63 -1.71 -8.10 0.72
CA ALA A 63 -1.33 -8.89 1.88
C ALA A 63 -1.27 -8.03 3.16
N ILE A 64 -0.71 -6.82 3.08
CA ILE A 64 -0.69 -5.86 4.20
C ILE A 64 -2.11 -5.47 4.60
N ALA A 65 -2.97 -5.13 3.64
CA ALA A 65 -4.37 -4.79 3.90
C ALA A 65 -5.15 -5.98 4.48
N TRP A 66 -4.81 -7.21 4.10
CA TRP A 66 -5.42 -8.40 4.66
C TRP A 66 -4.95 -8.65 6.09
N ILE A 67 -3.65 -8.52 6.37
CA ILE A 67 -3.05 -8.67 7.71
C ILE A 67 -3.57 -7.58 8.66
N SER A 68 -3.65 -6.33 8.21
CA SER A 68 -4.16 -5.22 9.03
C SER A 68 -5.63 -5.41 9.41
N ARG A 69 -6.42 -6.07 8.54
CA ARG A 69 -7.82 -6.40 8.82
C ARG A 69 -7.99 -7.58 9.78
N HIS A 70 -7.11 -8.58 9.75
CA HIS A 70 -7.23 -9.77 10.60
C HIS A 70 -6.48 -9.64 11.93
N CYS A 71 -5.43 -8.80 12.00
CA CYS A 71 -4.62 -8.58 13.20
C CYS A 71 -4.13 -7.13 13.30
N PRO A 72 -5.02 -6.17 13.59
CA PRO A 72 -4.66 -4.75 13.69
C PRO A 72 -3.62 -4.47 14.81
N TRP A 73 -3.69 -5.23 15.91
CA TRP A 73 -2.74 -5.13 17.02
C TRP A 73 -1.31 -5.53 16.62
N LEU A 74 -1.16 -6.60 15.84
CA LEU A 74 0.15 -7.10 15.44
C LEU A 74 0.82 -6.14 14.45
N PHE A 75 0.02 -5.55 13.55
CA PHE A 75 0.48 -4.60 12.55
C PHE A 75 0.89 -3.26 13.17
N GLY A 76 0.12 -2.77 14.15
CA GLY A 76 0.48 -1.55 14.90
C GLY A 76 1.79 -1.73 15.67
N LYS A 77 1.92 -2.82 16.43
CA LYS A 77 3.13 -3.10 17.20
C LYS A 77 4.35 -3.37 16.33
N SER A 78 4.19 -4.05 15.20
CA SER A 78 5.32 -4.31 14.29
C SER A 78 5.83 -3.04 13.62
N SER A 79 4.92 -2.17 13.19
CA SER A 79 5.26 -0.88 12.57
C SER A 79 5.99 0.02 13.57
N GLU A 80 5.52 0.10 14.81
CA GLU A 80 6.15 0.89 15.88
C GLU A 80 7.52 0.32 16.28
N LEU A 81 7.64 -1.02 16.38
CA LEU A 81 8.89 -1.68 16.69
C LEU A 81 9.93 -1.50 15.57
N LEU A 82 9.51 -1.58 14.30
CA LEU A 82 10.38 -1.35 13.13
C LEU A 82 10.91 0.08 13.08
N LEU A 83 10.06 1.05 13.40
CA LEU A 83 10.46 2.47 13.48
C LEU A 83 11.44 2.70 14.64
N ARG A 84 11.19 2.12 15.83
CA ARG A 84 12.08 2.20 17.01
C ARG A 84 13.41 1.46 16.86
N TRP A 85 13.49 0.46 15.99
CA TRP A 85 14.71 -0.32 15.81
C TRP A 85 15.66 0.30 14.78
N LYS A 86 15.16 1.19 13.90
CA LYS A 86 15.92 1.78 12.80
C LYS A 86 16.21 3.28 12.96
N PHE A 87 15.54 3.97 13.90
CA PHE A 87 15.74 5.37 14.26
C PHE A 87 15.96 5.55 15.77
#